data_AF-A0A954MHM7-F1
#
_entry.id   AF-A0A954MHM7-F1
#
_cell.length_a   1.000
_cell.length_b   1.000
_cell.length_c   1.000
_cell.angle_alpha   90.00
_cell.angle_beta   90.00
_cell.angle_gamma   90.00
#
_symmetry.space_group_name_H-M   'P 1'
#
loop_
_entity.id
_entity.type
_entity.pdbx_description
1 polymer ?
#
loop_
_entity_poly.entity_id
_entity_poly.type
_entity_poly.pdbx_seq_one_letter_code
_entity_poly.pdbx_strand_id
1 'polypeptide(L)'
;GLPGLPHFAPRAKRIIYLFQSGAPSQMDLFDPKPQMKDHFGEDLPASIRMGQRLTTMTSGQAKFPVAPSIFNFAQHGESGMWMSELLPHMSQVADDFCMIRSMHTEAINHDPAITFCQTGSQLAGRPSIGAWAAYGLGSECDNLPAYVVLTSFGSGRPDDQPLYDRLWGSGFLPSKHQGVKFRNTGDAVLYLSNPPGITADARRSTLDRLAALN
;
A
#
# COMPACT_ATOMS: atom_id res chain seq x y z
N GLY A 1 -19.70 -13.84 -19.41
CA GLY A 1 -18.55 -13.25 -20.13
C GLY A 1 -17.80 -14.36 -20.85
N LEU A 2 -16.98 -14.02 -21.84
CA LEU A 2 -16.06 -14.97 -22.48
C LEU A 2 -14.97 -15.40 -21.48
N PRO A 3 -14.44 -16.64 -21.57
CA PRO A 3 -13.32 -17.07 -20.74
C PRO A 3 -12.14 -16.11 -20.88
N GLY A 4 -11.66 -15.55 -19.77
CA GLY A 4 -10.51 -14.64 -19.74
C GLY A 4 -10.83 -13.15 -19.90
N LEU A 5 -12.08 -12.76 -20.14
CA LEU A 5 -12.49 -11.37 -20.19
C LEU A 5 -13.43 -11.01 -19.02
N PRO A 6 -13.31 -9.78 -18.46
CA PRO A 6 -14.18 -9.35 -17.37
C PRO A 6 -15.65 -9.31 -17.80
N HIS A 7 -16.55 -9.47 -16.83
CA HIS A 7 -17.99 -9.45 -17.08
C HIS A 7 -18.49 -8.10 -17.63
N PHE A 8 -17.75 -7.02 -17.35
CA PHE A 8 -18.01 -5.67 -17.83
C PHE A 8 -16.76 -5.11 -18.50
N ALA A 9 -16.94 -4.21 -19.48
CA ALA A 9 -15.82 -3.49 -20.06
C ALA A 9 -15.12 -2.65 -18.97
N PRO A 10 -13.80 -2.81 -18.78
CA PRO A 10 -13.09 -2.09 -17.74
C PRO A 10 -13.03 -0.59 -18.07
N ARG A 11 -13.33 0.26 -17.08
CA ARG A 11 -13.22 1.72 -17.21
C ARG A 11 -11.80 2.23 -16.94
N ALA A 12 -11.05 1.52 -16.10
CA ALA A 12 -9.64 1.78 -15.85
C ALA A 12 -8.78 0.79 -16.64
N LYS A 13 -7.72 1.29 -17.29
CA LYS A 13 -6.75 0.45 -18.02
C LYS A 13 -5.56 0.04 -17.16
N ARG A 14 -5.13 0.95 -16.26
CA ARG A 14 -3.95 0.79 -15.41
C ARG A 14 -4.25 1.37 -14.04
N ILE A 15 -3.79 0.69 -12.99
CA ILE A 15 -3.94 1.13 -11.61
C ILE A 15 -2.54 1.21 -11.01
N ILE A 16 -2.19 2.39 -10.49
CA ILE A 16 -1.02 2.58 -9.64
C ILE A 16 -1.55 2.79 -8.23
N TYR A 17 -1.14 1.91 -7.31
CA TYR A 17 -1.52 1.98 -5.92
C TYR A 17 -0.27 2.21 -5.05
N LEU A 18 -0.27 3.31 -4.30
CA LEU A 18 0.83 3.69 -3.42
C LEU A 18 0.39 3.50 -1.97
N PHE A 19 0.92 2.48 -1.31
CA PHE A 19 0.74 2.29 0.12
C PHE A 19 1.93 2.89 0.88
N GLN A 20 1.72 4.01 1.55
CA GLN A 20 2.76 4.72 2.28
C GLN A 20 2.85 4.22 3.74
N SER A 21 3.57 3.12 3.95
CA SER A 21 3.86 2.63 5.30
C SER A 21 4.73 3.63 6.05
N GLY A 22 4.25 4.11 7.20
CA GLY A 22 4.92 5.17 7.97
C GLY A 22 4.80 6.57 7.36
N ALA A 23 3.75 6.83 6.57
CA ALA A 23 3.42 8.17 6.10
C ALA A 23 3.21 9.16 7.25
N PRO A 24 3.36 10.49 7.00
CA PRO A 24 2.98 11.50 7.97
C PRO A 24 1.49 11.40 8.34
N SER A 25 1.14 11.91 9.52
CA SER A 25 -0.22 11.86 10.03
C SER A 25 -1.21 12.61 9.15
N GLN A 26 -2.44 12.12 9.01
CA GLN A 26 -3.48 12.78 8.23
C GLN A 26 -3.80 14.20 8.73
N MET A 27 -3.68 14.43 10.04
CA MET A 27 -3.90 15.75 10.65
C MET A 27 -2.78 16.75 10.36
N ASP A 28 -1.63 16.28 9.87
CA ASP A 28 -0.52 17.11 9.42
C ASP A 28 -0.54 17.36 7.90
N LEU A 29 -1.38 16.63 7.16
CA LEU A 29 -1.40 16.65 5.69
C LEU A 29 -2.71 17.18 5.09
N PHE A 30 -3.87 16.64 5.50
CA PHE A 30 -5.15 16.85 4.81
C PHE A 30 -6.33 17.17 5.73
N ASP A 31 -6.18 16.95 7.05
CA ASP A 31 -7.30 16.98 8.00
C ASP A 31 -7.03 17.92 9.17
N PRO A 32 -7.03 19.25 8.96
CA PRO A 32 -6.76 20.20 10.03
C PRO A 32 -7.79 20.06 11.16
N LYS A 33 -7.29 20.00 12.40
CA LYS A 33 -8.09 19.92 13.64
C LYS A 33 -7.88 21.17 14.50
N PRO A 34 -8.46 22.32 14.12
CA PRO A 34 -8.14 23.61 14.76
C PRO A 34 -8.41 23.63 16.27
N GLN A 35 -9.47 22.95 16.73
CA GLN A 35 -9.83 22.86 18.16
C GLN A 35 -8.79 22.12 19.01
N MET A 36 -7.89 21.31 18.43
CA MET A 36 -6.84 20.65 19.20
C MET A 36 -5.83 21.64 19.79
N LYS A 37 -5.71 22.85 19.23
CA LYS A 37 -4.83 23.89 19.76
C LYS A 37 -5.24 24.33 21.16
N ASP A 38 -6.54 24.41 21.42
CA ASP A 38 -7.09 24.83 22.71
C ASP A 38 -6.81 23.79 23.82
N HIS A 39 -6.54 22.55 23.44
CA HIS A 39 -6.27 21.43 24.34
C HIS A 39 -4.79 21.03 24.37
N PHE A 40 -3.88 21.82 23.79
CA PHE A 40 -2.48 21.42 23.66
C PHE A 40 -1.84 21.13 25.03
N GLY A 41 -1.31 19.91 25.19
CA GLY A 41 -0.68 19.46 26.42
C GLY A 41 -1.64 18.95 27.49
N GLU A 42 -2.96 19.13 27.33
CA GLU A 42 -3.97 18.51 28.17
C GLU A 42 -4.04 17.00 27.90
N ASP A 43 -4.35 16.22 28.95
CA ASP A 43 -4.46 14.77 28.81
C ASP A 43 -5.72 14.38 28.02
N LEU A 44 -5.62 13.34 27.18
CA LEU A 44 -6.74 12.89 26.36
C LEU A 44 -7.98 12.59 27.23
N PRO A 45 -9.12 13.27 27.01
CA PRO A 45 -10.30 13.10 27.85
C PRO A 45 -10.81 11.66 27.87
N ALA A 46 -11.28 11.20 29.04
CA ALA A 46 -11.86 9.87 29.19
C ALA A 46 -13.10 9.66 28.29
N SER A 47 -13.85 10.73 28.01
CA SER A 47 -15.00 10.72 27.09
C SER A 47 -14.62 10.43 25.63
N ILE A 48 -13.36 10.70 25.23
CA ILE A 48 -12.83 10.37 23.91
C ILE A 48 -12.21 8.98 23.94
N ARG A 49 -11.40 8.69 24.97
CA ARG A 49 -10.71 7.41 25.09
C ARG A 49 -11.68 6.23 25.21
N MET A 50 -12.78 6.39 25.94
CA MET A 50 -13.85 5.37 26.11
C MET A 50 -13.33 3.94 26.40
N GLY A 51 -12.22 3.80 27.11
CA GLY A 51 -11.61 2.50 27.40
C GLY A 51 -10.98 1.78 26.20
N GLN A 52 -10.77 2.46 25.06
CA GLN A 52 -10.11 1.90 23.88
C GLN A 52 -8.76 1.27 24.23
N ARG A 53 -8.49 0.14 23.57
CA ARG A 53 -7.25 -0.62 23.76
C ARG A 53 -6.05 0.21 23.33
N LEU A 54 -5.07 0.34 24.22
CA LEU A 54 -3.78 0.93 23.88
C LEU A 54 -2.85 -0.13 23.30
N THR A 55 -1.92 0.31 22.45
CA THR A 55 -0.81 -0.52 22.02
C THR A 55 0.11 -0.80 23.21
N THR A 56 0.86 -1.90 23.15
CA THR A 56 1.89 -2.18 24.16
C THR A 56 3.00 -1.12 24.21
N MET A 57 3.19 -0.38 23.12
CA MET A 57 4.19 0.69 23.02
C MET A 57 3.77 1.96 23.77
N THR A 58 2.47 2.18 23.96
CA THR A 58 1.93 3.38 24.60
C THR A 58 1.23 3.10 25.93
N SER A 59 0.90 1.84 26.24
CA SER A 59 0.16 1.48 27.46
C SER A 59 0.87 1.81 28.78
N GLY A 60 2.20 1.93 28.75
CA GLY A 60 3.00 2.33 29.91
C GLY A 60 3.19 3.84 30.10
N GLN A 61 2.64 4.67 29.21
CA GLN A 61 2.76 6.12 29.32
C GLN A 61 1.93 6.64 30.50
N ALA A 62 2.51 7.56 31.27
CA ALA A 62 1.83 8.17 32.42
C ALA A 62 0.71 9.14 32.00
N LYS A 63 0.83 9.73 30.80
CA LYS A 63 -0.10 10.70 30.21
C LYS A 63 -0.15 10.52 28.69
N PHE A 64 -1.26 10.92 28.09
CA PHE A 64 -1.56 10.93 26.66
C PHE A 64 -1.92 12.37 26.23
N PRO A 65 -0.95 13.29 26.20
CA PRO A 65 -1.23 14.69 25.92
C PRO A 65 -1.72 14.89 24.48
N VAL A 66 -2.69 15.77 24.29
CA VAL A 66 -3.13 16.23 22.97
C VAL A 66 -2.01 17.04 22.34
N ALA A 67 -1.63 16.69 21.10
CA ALA A 67 -0.63 17.39 20.31
C ALA A 67 -1.26 17.84 18.98
N PRO A 68 -1.54 19.14 18.78
CA PRO A 68 -2.06 19.65 17.52
C PRO A 68 -0.97 19.63 16.44
N SER A 69 -1.39 19.69 15.18
CA SER A 69 -0.46 19.94 14.08
C SER A 69 0.19 21.32 14.24
N ILE A 70 1.49 21.38 13.95
CA ILE A 70 2.27 22.63 13.96
C ILE A 70 2.31 23.31 12.58
N PHE A 71 1.80 22.64 11.54
CA PHE A 71 1.86 23.12 10.16
C PHE A 71 0.67 24.02 9.82
N ASN A 72 0.89 24.90 8.83
CA ASN A 72 -0.17 25.73 8.29
C ASN A 72 -0.99 24.97 7.24
N PHE A 73 -2.26 25.36 7.12
CA PHE A 73 -3.21 24.77 6.18
C PHE A 73 -3.93 25.85 5.41
N ALA A 74 -4.26 25.54 4.15
CA ALA A 74 -5.13 26.35 3.31
C ALA A 74 -6.09 25.46 2.51
N GLN A 75 -7.19 26.04 2.05
CA GLN A 75 -8.09 25.39 1.10
C GLN A 75 -7.58 25.64 -0.31
N HIS A 76 -7.55 24.61 -1.14
CA HIS A 76 -7.07 24.65 -2.51
C HIS A 76 -8.11 24.12 -3.50
N GLY A 77 -8.04 24.61 -4.74
CA GLY A 77 -8.96 24.24 -5.81
C GLY A 77 -10.38 24.76 -5.61
N GLU A 78 -11.25 24.45 -6.57
CA GLU A 78 -12.69 24.70 -6.50
C GLU A 78 -13.37 23.79 -5.47
N SER A 79 -12.81 22.60 -5.23
CA SER A 79 -13.26 21.67 -4.19
C SER A 79 -13.06 22.20 -2.76
N GLY A 80 -12.22 23.23 -2.58
CA GLY A 80 -11.90 23.79 -1.27
C GLY A 80 -11.23 22.77 -0.35
N MET A 81 -10.47 21.83 -0.92
CA MET A 81 -9.82 20.76 -0.15
C MET A 81 -8.74 21.35 0.75
N TRP A 82 -8.78 20.99 2.05
CA TRP A 82 -7.74 21.38 2.99
C TRP A 82 -6.44 20.62 2.69
N MET A 83 -5.34 21.36 2.54
CA MET A 83 -4.00 20.78 2.42
C MET A 83 -3.00 21.58 3.26
N SER A 84 -2.04 20.85 3.81
CA SER A 84 -0.91 21.40 4.57
C SER A 84 0.11 22.07 3.65
N GLU A 85 0.84 23.06 4.19
CA GLU A 85 1.98 23.70 3.52
C GLU A 85 3.10 22.70 3.14
N LEU A 86 3.09 21.49 3.73
CA LEU A 86 3.97 20.39 3.39
C LEU A 86 3.72 19.76 2.01
N LEU A 87 2.61 20.09 1.35
CA LEU A 87 2.19 19.50 0.08
C LEU A 87 2.12 20.54 -1.06
N PRO A 88 3.17 21.36 -1.28
CA PRO A 88 3.11 22.54 -2.16
C PRO A 88 2.89 22.22 -3.64
N HIS A 89 3.23 21.00 -4.06
CA HIS A 89 3.00 20.53 -5.43
C HIS A 89 1.65 19.84 -5.58
N MET A 90 1.21 19.10 -4.56
CA MET A 90 -0.04 18.37 -4.62
C MET A 90 -1.25 19.30 -4.52
N SER A 91 -1.10 20.41 -3.79
CA SER A 91 -2.12 21.46 -3.68
C SER A 91 -2.42 22.18 -4.99
N GLN A 92 -1.53 22.14 -5.98
CA GLN A 92 -1.73 22.75 -7.29
C GLN A 92 -2.73 21.99 -8.16
N VAL A 93 -3.00 20.72 -7.82
CA VAL A 93 -3.89 19.82 -8.57
C VAL A 93 -4.96 19.23 -7.63
N ALA A 94 -5.40 20.02 -6.65
CA ALA A 94 -6.37 19.59 -5.63
C ALA A 94 -7.67 19.02 -6.22
N ASP A 95 -8.15 19.58 -7.33
CA ASP A 95 -9.39 19.17 -7.98
C ASP A 95 -9.25 17.92 -8.86
N ASP A 96 -8.02 17.46 -9.12
CA ASP A 96 -7.75 16.19 -9.80
C ASP A 96 -7.76 15.01 -8.81
N PHE A 97 -7.84 15.29 -7.50
CA PHE A 97 -7.91 14.27 -6.46
C PHE A 97 -9.33 14.07 -5.94
N CYS A 98 -9.65 12.81 -5.67
CA CYS A 98 -10.78 12.45 -4.84
C CYS A 98 -10.27 12.06 -3.45
N MET A 99 -10.64 12.84 -2.43
CA MET A 99 -10.30 12.56 -1.03
C MET A 99 -11.42 11.77 -0.35
N ILE A 100 -11.11 10.56 0.12
CA ILE A 100 -12.03 9.74 0.92
C ILE A 100 -11.68 9.89 2.39
N ARG A 101 -12.47 10.67 3.14
CA ARG A 101 -12.30 10.88 4.59
C ARG A 101 -13.13 9.95 5.47
N SER A 102 -13.95 9.10 4.86
CA SER A 102 -14.85 8.17 5.55
C SER A 102 -14.22 6.81 5.89
N MET A 103 -12.93 6.63 5.64
CA MET A 103 -12.25 5.38 5.95
C MET A 103 -12.12 5.21 7.47
N HIS A 104 -12.44 4.01 7.96
CA HIS A 104 -12.35 3.66 9.37
C HIS A 104 -11.78 2.24 9.52
N THR A 105 -11.04 2.02 10.61
CA THR A 105 -10.50 0.71 10.99
C THR A 105 -10.43 0.60 12.51
N GLU A 106 -10.58 -0.63 13.01
CA GLU A 106 -10.44 -0.97 14.43
C GLU A 106 -9.04 -1.52 14.74
N ALA A 107 -8.19 -1.67 13.73
CA ALA A 107 -6.84 -2.19 13.89
C ALA A 107 -5.94 -1.16 14.60
N ILE A 108 -5.54 -1.48 15.82
CA ILE A 108 -4.69 -0.59 16.65
C ILE A 108 -3.18 -0.74 16.37
N ASN A 109 -2.78 -1.82 15.68
CA ASN A 109 -1.38 -2.15 15.39
C ASN A 109 -1.11 -2.05 13.90
N HIS A 110 0.14 -1.70 13.53
CA HIS A 110 0.55 -1.54 12.14
C HIS A 110 0.25 -2.76 11.28
N ASP A 111 0.73 -3.94 11.66
CA ASP A 111 0.63 -5.13 10.81
C ASP A 111 -0.83 -5.57 10.49
N PRO A 112 -1.76 -5.64 11.47
CA PRO A 112 -3.19 -5.84 11.18
C PRO A 112 -3.81 -4.72 10.34
N ALA A 113 -3.45 -3.45 10.58
CA ALA A 113 -3.98 -2.32 9.83
C ALA A 113 -3.54 -2.34 8.36
N ILE A 114 -2.26 -2.63 8.11
CA ILE A 114 -1.71 -2.79 6.75
C ILE A 114 -2.39 -3.97 6.06
N THR A 115 -2.56 -5.10 6.75
CA THR A 115 -3.27 -6.27 6.20
C THR A 115 -4.69 -5.90 5.81
N PHE A 116 -5.39 -5.13 6.64
CA PHE A 116 -6.74 -4.67 6.36
C PHE A 116 -6.78 -3.75 5.14
N CYS A 117 -5.91 -2.75 5.06
CA CYS A 117 -5.83 -1.86 3.90
C CYS A 117 -5.55 -2.62 2.60
N GLN A 118 -4.70 -3.64 2.67
CA GLN A 118 -4.29 -4.40 1.49
C GLN A 118 -5.27 -5.50 1.09
N THR A 119 -6.03 -6.08 2.02
CA THR A 119 -6.82 -7.31 1.77
C THR A 119 -8.29 -7.22 2.22
N GLY A 120 -8.69 -6.13 2.87
CA GLY A 120 -10.01 -5.97 3.50
C GLY A 120 -10.20 -6.83 4.75
N SER A 121 -9.14 -7.37 5.33
CA SER A 121 -9.16 -8.23 6.51
C SER A 121 -7.97 -7.97 7.42
N GLN A 122 -8.17 -7.97 8.74
CA GLN A 122 -7.07 -7.86 9.71
C GLN A 122 -6.26 -9.15 9.83
N LEU A 123 -6.84 -10.30 9.43
CA LEU A 123 -6.15 -11.59 9.36
C LEU A 123 -5.60 -11.85 7.96
N ALA A 124 -4.39 -12.41 7.90
CA ALA A 124 -3.73 -12.77 6.65
C ALA A 124 -4.45 -13.90 5.89
N GLY A 125 -4.22 -13.97 4.58
CA GLY A 125 -4.69 -15.05 3.71
C GLY A 125 -5.79 -14.66 2.72
N ARG A 126 -6.36 -13.46 2.84
CA ARG A 126 -7.29 -12.94 1.83
C ARG A 126 -6.54 -12.35 0.62
N PRO A 127 -7.14 -12.39 -0.58
CA PRO A 127 -6.53 -11.78 -1.75
C PRO A 127 -6.31 -10.28 -1.54
N SER A 128 -5.15 -9.80 -1.97
CA SER A 128 -4.84 -8.37 -1.96
C SER A 128 -5.70 -7.58 -2.95
N ILE A 129 -5.80 -6.27 -2.76
CA ILE A 129 -6.48 -5.36 -3.68
C ILE A 129 -5.90 -5.45 -5.10
N GLY A 130 -4.58 -5.61 -5.22
CA GLY A 130 -3.92 -5.82 -6.51
C GLY A 130 -4.27 -7.16 -7.16
N ALA A 131 -4.41 -8.23 -6.36
CA ALA A 131 -4.87 -9.53 -6.87
C ALA A 131 -6.32 -9.46 -7.35
N TRP A 132 -7.19 -8.76 -6.63
CA TRP A 132 -8.57 -8.50 -7.08
C TRP A 132 -8.62 -7.66 -8.35
N ALA A 133 -7.76 -6.63 -8.45
CA ALA A 133 -7.65 -5.82 -9.66
C ALA A 133 -7.17 -6.66 -10.85
N ALA A 134 -6.16 -7.51 -10.68
CA ALA A 134 -5.67 -8.40 -11.72
C ALA A 134 -6.71 -9.45 -12.14
N TYR A 135 -7.49 -9.96 -11.19
CA TYR A 135 -8.59 -10.88 -11.47
C TYR A 135 -9.74 -10.19 -12.23
N GLY A 136 -10.11 -8.98 -11.80
CA GLY A 136 -11.25 -8.24 -12.31
C GLY A 136 -11.00 -7.46 -13.59
N LEU A 137 -9.75 -7.04 -13.86
CA LEU A 137 -9.38 -6.32 -15.08
C LEU A 137 -8.73 -7.23 -16.13
N GLY A 138 -8.13 -8.34 -15.71
CA GLY A 138 -7.34 -9.21 -16.58
C GLY A 138 -5.93 -8.66 -16.82
N SER A 139 -5.29 -9.16 -17.89
CA SER A 139 -3.97 -8.72 -18.33
C SER A 139 -4.03 -8.29 -19.80
N GLU A 140 -3.34 -7.21 -20.16
CA GLU A 140 -3.12 -6.82 -21.56
C GLU A 140 -1.96 -7.63 -22.19
N CYS A 141 -1.24 -8.43 -21.39
CA CYS A 141 -0.06 -9.18 -21.81
C CYS A 141 -0.06 -10.61 -21.26
N ASP A 142 0.30 -11.59 -22.11
CA ASP A 142 0.45 -13.00 -21.70
C ASP A 142 1.84 -13.31 -21.11
N ASN A 143 2.83 -12.46 -21.41
CA ASN A 143 4.24 -12.71 -21.09
C ASN A 143 4.75 -11.94 -19.86
N LEU A 144 3.93 -11.06 -19.27
CA LEU A 144 4.27 -10.26 -18.10
C LEU A 144 3.20 -10.41 -17.01
N PRO A 145 3.59 -10.28 -15.73
CA PRO A 145 2.62 -10.31 -14.63
C PRO A 145 1.61 -9.17 -14.73
N ALA A 146 0.34 -9.46 -14.53
CA ALA A 146 -0.72 -8.44 -14.45
C ALA A 146 -0.62 -7.57 -13.19
N TYR A 147 0.04 -8.07 -12.14
CA TYR A 147 0.22 -7.39 -10.87
C TYR A 147 1.69 -7.42 -10.44
N VAL A 148 2.33 -6.25 -10.51
CA VAL A 148 3.71 -6.02 -10.10
C VAL A 148 3.73 -5.24 -8.80
N VAL A 149 4.62 -5.62 -7.89
CA VAL A 149 4.81 -4.96 -6.60
C VAL A 149 6.20 -4.35 -6.56
N LEU A 150 6.25 -3.06 -6.29
CA LEU A 150 7.48 -2.31 -6.07
C LEU A 150 7.55 -1.94 -4.60
N THR A 151 8.71 -2.19 -3.98
CA THR A 151 8.97 -1.82 -2.60
C THR A 151 10.11 -0.81 -2.57
N SER A 152 9.92 0.30 -1.87
CA SER A 152 10.99 1.26 -1.58
C SER A 152 11.63 0.97 -0.23
N PHE A 153 12.91 1.27 -0.11
CA PHE A 153 13.61 1.36 1.17
C PHE A 153 13.86 2.84 1.45
N GLY A 154 13.40 3.31 2.61
CA GLY A 154 13.65 4.68 3.04
C GLY A 154 15.04 4.84 3.64
N SER A 155 15.56 6.06 3.66
CA SER A 155 16.84 6.38 4.32
C SER A 155 16.80 6.25 5.85
N GLY A 156 15.61 6.37 6.45
CA GLY A 156 15.44 6.34 7.91
C GLY A 156 15.53 4.94 8.54
N ARG A 157 15.29 3.89 7.76
CA ARG A 157 15.48 2.48 8.14
C ARG A 157 15.90 1.66 6.92
N PRO A 158 17.19 1.70 6.56
CA PRO A 158 17.68 1.10 5.31
C PRO A 158 17.49 -0.43 5.26
N ASP A 159 17.46 -1.10 6.42
CA ASP A 159 17.35 -2.57 6.53
C ASP A 159 15.97 -3.08 6.97
N ASP A 160 15.00 -2.18 7.18
CA ASP A 160 13.65 -2.55 7.63
C ASP A 160 12.68 -2.38 6.46
N GLN A 161 12.24 -3.49 5.87
CA GLN A 161 11.07 -3.49 5.01
C GLN A 161 9.85 -3.82 5.88
N PRO A 162 9.04 -2.82 6.28
CA PRO A 162 7.92 -3.05 7.19
C PRO A 162 6.74 -3.79 6.53
N LEU A 163 6.89 -4.21 5.27
CA LEU A 163 5.87 -4.85 4.46
C LEU A 163 6.25 -6.29 4.13
N TYR A 164 5.36 -7.22 4.47
CA TYR A 164 5.53 -8.66 4.25
C TYR A 164 4.94 -9.10 2.90
N ASP A 165 5.55 -10.12 2.27
CA ASP A 165 5.10 -10.65 0.97
C ASP A 165 3.64 -11.11 0.94
N ARG A 166 3.10 -11.50 2.09
CA ARG A 166 1.68 -11.88 2.25
C ARG A 166 0.70 -10.75 1.93
N LEU A 167 1.14 -9.49 1.94
CA LEU A 167 0.29 -8.31 1.70
C LEU A 167 -0.14 -8.16 0.23
N TRP A 168 0.56 -8.81 -0.68
CA TRP A 168 0.23 -8.85 -2.12
C TRP A 168 -0.08 -10.27 -2.61
N GLY A 169 -0.56 -11.12 -1.70
CA GLY A 169 -0.98 -12.48 -2.00
C GLY A 169 -2.21 -12.55 -2.92
N SER A 170 -2.33 -13.63 -3.69
CA SER A 170 -3.58 -13.99 -4.38
C SER A 170 -4.62 -14.60 -3.45
N GLY A 171 -4.24 -15.04 -2.24
CA GLY A 171 -5.14 -15.72 -1.32
C GLY A 171 -5.76 -16.96 -1.97
N PHE A 172 -7.09 -17.05 -1.95
CA PHE A 172 -7.84 -18.12 -2.62
C PHE A 172 -8.04 -17.91 -4.14
N LEU A 173 -7.61 -16.77 -4.70
CA LEU A 173 -7.62 -16.59 -6.16
C LEU A 173 -6.50 -17.41 -6.81
N PRO A 174 -6.66 -17.82 -8.08
CA PRO A 174 -5.60 -18.51 -8.82
C PRO A 174 -4.25 -17.78 -8.74
N SER A 175 -3.17 -18.55 -8.63
CA SER A 175 -1.80 -18.03 -8.42
C SER A 175 -1.32 -17.08 -9.53
N LYS A 176 -1.92 -17.11 -10.72
CA LYS A 176 -1.65 -16.14 -11.80
C LYS A 176 -1.95 -14.68 -11.40
N HIS A 177 -2.71 -14.44 -10.33
CA HIS A 177 -3.00 -13.11 -9.79
C HIS A 177 -2.11 -12.72 -8.59
N GLN A 178 -1.10 -13.54 -8.28
CA GLN A 178 -0.12 -13.25 -7.23
C GLN A 178 0.68 -12.00 -7.60
N GLY A 179 0.87 -11.09 -6.64
CA GLY A 179 1.76 -9.95 -6.83
C GLY A 179 3.19 -10.41 -7.00
N VAL A 180 3.81 -10.01 -8.12
CA VAL A 180 5.21 -10.30 -8.41
C VAL A 180 6.05 -9.13 -7.92
N LYS A 181 6.76 -9.35 -6.81
CA LYS A 181 7.68 -8.35 -6.26
C LYS A 181 8.88 -8.18 -7.18
N PHE A 182 9.11 -6.95 -7.62
CA PHE A 182 10.35 -6.59 -8.31
C PHE A 182 11.37 -6.10 -7.29
N ARG A 183 12.60 -6.58 -7.44
CA ARG A 183 13.73 -6.13 -6.62
C ARG A 183 14.20 -4.76 -7.09
N ASN A 184 14.68 -3.98 -6.14
CA ASN A 184 15.29 -2.67 -6.38
C ASN A 184 16.77 -2.76 -6.81
N THR A 185 17.39 -3.94 -6.70
CA THR A 185 18.78 -4.21 -7.11
C THR A 185 18.91 -5.60 -7.75
N GLY A 186 19.86 -5.74 -8.68
CA GLY A 186 20.08 -6.99 -9.42
C GLY A 186 18.92 -7.33 -10.36
N ASP A 187 18.58 -8.61 -10.47
CA ASP A 187 17.46 -9.05 -11.29
C ASP A 187 16.12 -8.59 -10.69
N ALA A 188 15.30 -7.91 -11.50
CA ALA A 188 13.97 -7.46 -11.11
C ALA A 188 13.10 -8.65 -10.62
N VAL A 189 13.11 -9.75 -11.36
CA VAL A 189 12.50 -11.02 -10.94
C VAL A 189 13.61 -11.97 -10.47
N LEU A 190 13.42 -12.60 -9.32
CA LEU A 190 14.42 -13.51 -8.76
C LEU A 190 14.82 -14.62 -9.76
N TYR A 191 16.12 -14.74 -10.02
CA TYR A 191 16.74 -15.72 -10.94
C TYR A 191 16.35 -15.54 -12.42
N LEU A 192 16.09 -14.30 -12.85
CA LEU A 192 15.82 -13.99 -14.25
C LEU A 192 17.07 -14.19 -15.12
N SER A 193 18.23 -13.73 -14.64
CA SER A 193 19.50 -13.85 -15.35
C SER A 193 20.08 -15.26 -15.23
N ASN A 194 20.93 -15.63 -16.18
CA ASN A 194 21.72 -16.86 -16.06
C ASN A 194 22.77 -16.69 -14.95
N PRO A 195 23.00 -17.73 -14.13
CA PRO A 195 24.08 -17.69 -13.15
C PRO A 195 25.44 -17.57 -13.85
N PRO A 196 26.47 -17.02 -13.18
CA PRO A 196 27.82 -16.94 -13.74
C PRO A 196 28.31 -18.30 -14.27
N GLY A 197 28.83 -18.31 -15.49
CA GLY A 197 29.31 -19.52 -16.17
C GLY A 197 28.27 -20.26 -17.03
N ILE A 198 27.00 -19.84 -17.02
CA ILE A 198 25.96 -20.42 -17.90
C ILE A 198 25.59 -19.42 -19.01
N THR A 199 25.89 -19.78 -20.26
CA THR A 199 25.48 -18.98 -21.42
C THR A 199 24.00 -19.19 -21.75
N ALA A 200 23.41 -18.22 -22.46
CA ALA A 200 22.03 -18.35 -22.94
C ALA A 200 21.84 -19.59 -23.82
N ASP A 201 22.80 -19.89 -24.70
CA ASP A 201 22.77 -21.05 -25.59
C ASP A 201 22.82 -22.37 -24.82
N ALA A 202 23.68 -22.46 -23.79
CA ALA A 202 23.75 -23.66 -22.94
C ALA A 202 22.43 -23.91 -22.21
N ARG A 203 21.81 -22.85 -21.66
CA ARG A 203 20.49 -22.93 -21.02
C ARG A 203 19.40 -23.32 -22.02
N ARG A 204 19.39 -22.70 -23.22
CA ARG A 204 18.41 -23.02 -24.28
C ARG A 204 18.52 -24.47 -24.73
N SER A 205 19.72 -24.97 -24.98
CA SER A 205 19.98 -26.37 -25.33
C SER A 205 19.46 -27.34 -24.26
N THR A 206 19.62 -26.99 -22.97
CA THR A 206 19.09 -27.79 -21.85
C THR A 206 17.56 -27.80 -21.84
N LEU A 207 16.93 -26.63 -22.04
CA LEU A 207 15.47 -26.51 -22.11
C LEU A 207 14.88 -27.25 -23.31
N ASP A 208 15.54 -27.21 -24.47
CA ASP A 208 15.10 -27.93 -25.68
C ASP A 208 15.12 -29.45 -25.46
N ARG A 209 16.17 -29.97 -24.80
CA ARG A 209 16.24 -31.39 -24.44
C ARG A 209 15.15 -31.80 -23.45
N LEU A 210 14.87 -30.97 -22.45
CA LEU A 210 13.77 -31.22 -21.50
C LEU A 210 12.41 -31.19 -22.18
N ALA A 211 12.19 -30.27 -23.12
CA ALA A 211 10.96 -30.20 -23.89
C ALA A 211 10.76 -31.43 -24.78
N ALA A 212 11.83 -32.01 -25.34
CA ALA A 212 11.75 -33.23 -26.13
C ALA A 212 11.46 -34.51 -25.30
N LEU A 213 11.62 -34.44 -23.97
CA LEU A 213 11.32 -35.55 -23.06
C LEU A 213 9.88 -35.51 -22.50
N ASN A 214 9.19 -34.37 -22.62
CA ASN A 214 7.79 -34.20 -22.23
C ASN A 214 6.85 -34.34 -23.44
#